data_AF-A0A938C1D1-F1
#
_entry.id   AF-A0A938C1D1-F1
#
_cell.length_a   1.000
_cell.length_b   1.000
_cell.length_c   1.000
_cell.angle_alpha   90.00
_cell.angle_beta   90.00
_cell.angle_gamma   90.00
#
_symmetry.space_group_name_H-M   'P 1'
#
loop_
_entity.id
_entity.type
_entity.pdbx_description
1 polymer ?
#
loop_
_entity_poly.entity_id
_entity_poly.type
_entity_poly.pdbx_seq_one_letter_code
_entity_poly.pdbx_strand_id
1 'polypeptide(L)' 'MALNPGRIGPEFYDELRRHYTEAEIVELGAFIGFNIGYHTFFGTLKFYPMFSPDGRLVSQEESARIYGAAPASLSGETK' A
#
# COMPACT_ATOMS: atom_id res chain seq x y z
N MET A 1 4.61 -10.53 -1.65
CA MET A 1 5.55 -9.39 -1.81
C MET A 1 5.57 -8.49 -0.58
N ALA A 2 4.50 -7.76 -0.27
CA ALA A 2 4.52 -6.75 0.81
C ALA A 2 4.58 -7.32 2.25
N LEU A 3 3.77 -8.34 2.55
CA LEU A 3 3.53 -8.80 3.93
C LEU A 3 4.49 -9.89 4.40
N ASN A 4 5.12 -10.61 3.46
CA ASN A 4 6.08 -11.66 3.76
C ASN A 4 7.10 -11.79 2.62
N PRO A 5 8.10 -10.89 2.56
CA PRO A 5 9.08 -10.86 1.47
C PRO A 5 9.93 -12.13 1.43
N GLY A 6 10.14 -12.78 2.59
CA GLY A 6 10.94 -14.01 2.71
C GLY A 6 10.32 -15.24 2.02
N ARG A 7 9.04 -15.18 1.62
CA ARG A 7 8.38 -16.27 0.86
C ARG A 7 8.52 -16.11 -0.66
N ILE A 8 9.28 -15.12 -1.13
CA ILE A 8 9.51 -14.91 -2.56
C ILE A 8 10.78 -15.62 -2.95
N GLY A 9 10.57 -16.80 -3.53
CA GLY A 9 11.63 -17.66 -4.03
C GLY A 9 11.44 -18.00 -5.50
N PRO A 10 12.32 -18.84 -6.05
CA PRO A 10 12.24 -19.32 -7.43
C PRO A 10 10.87 -19.90 -7.78
N GLU A 11 10.23 -20.67 -6.89
CA GLU A 11 8.95 -21.32 -7.18
C GLU A 11 7.82 -20.31 -7.41
N PHE A 12 7.89 -19.14 -6.75
CA PHE A 12 6.93 -18.06 -6.96
C PHE A 12 7.04 -17.47 -8.36
N TYR A 13 8.26 -17.24 -8.84
CA TYR A 13 8.48 -16.72 -10.19
C TYR A 13 8.18 -17.77 -11.27
N ASP A 14 8.44 -19.05 -10.99
CA ASP A 14 8.09 -20.13 -11.90
C ASP A 14 6.59 -20.24 -12.10
N GLU A 15 5.79 -20.05 -11.04
CA GLU A 15 4.33 -19.99 -11.17
C GLU A 15 3.89 -18.74 -11.95
N LEU A 16 4.46 -17.56 -11.68
CA LEU A 16 4.13 -16.35 -12.43
C LEU A 16 4.39 -16.48 -13.94
N ARG A 17 5.51 -17.11 -14.33
CA ARG A 17 5.87 -17.33 -15.73
C ARG A 17 4.89 -18.24 -16.49
N ARG A 18 4.01 -18.98 -15.80
CA ARG A 18 2.93 -19.75 -16.44
C ARG A 18 1.80 -18.85 -16.95
N HIS A 19 1.65 -17.65 -16.38
CA HIS A 19 0.51 -16.75 -16.64
C HIS A 19 0.93 -15.43 -17.27
N TYR A 20 2.19 -15.03 -17.08
CA TYR A 20 2.70 -13.72 -17.47
C TYR A 20 4.04 -13.84 -18.19
N THR A 21 4.28 -12.91 -19.11
CA THR A 21 5.59 -12.68 -19.70
C THR A 21 6.55 -12.07 -18.68
N GLU A 22 7.84 -12.15 -18.96
CA GLU A 22 8.87 -11.56 -18.09
C GLU A 22 8.71 -10.03 -17.95
N ALA A 23 8.35 -9.34 -19.02
CA ALA A 23 8.07 -7.91 -18.99
C ALA A 23 6.88 -7.58 -18.07
N GLU A 24 5.78 -8.32 -18.16
CA GLU A 24 4.61 -8.14 -17.29
C GLU A 24 4.93 -8.43 -15.81
N ILE A 25 5.79 -9.43 -15.54
CA ILE A 25 6.25 -9.73 -14.17
C ILE A 25 7.07 -8.57 -13.61
N VAL A 26 7.95 -7.97 -14.41
CA VAL A 26 8.74 -6.79 -14.01
C VAL A 26 7.83 -5.59 -13.76
N GLU A 27 6.87 -5.32 -14.65
CA GLU A 27 5.89 -4.24 -14.49
C GLU A 27 5.03 -4.43 -13.23
N LEU A 28 4.56 -5.66 -12.97
CA LEU A 28 3.82 -5.99 -11.76
C LEU A 28 4.66 -5.75 -10.50
N GLY A 29 5.92 -6.17 -10.52
CA GLY A 29 6.87 -5.91 -9.43
C GLY A 29 7.09 -4.43 -9.19
N ALA A 30 7.27 -3.65 -10.26
CA ALA A 30 7.42 -2.20 -10.19
C ALA A 30 6.16 -1.54 -9.62
N PHE A 31 4.97 -1.90 -10.11
CA PHE A 31 3.70 -1.37 -9.62
C PHE A 31 3.52 -1.60 -8.12
N ILE A 32 3.77 -2.83 -7.65
CA ILE A 32 3.67 -3.19 -6.23
C ILE A 32 4.71 -2.41 -5.41
N GLY A 33 5.97 -2.39 -5.86
CA GLY A 33 7.06 -1.69 -5.17
C GLY A 33 6.82 -0.19 -5.03
N PHE A 34 6.39 0.47 -6.11
CA PHE A 34 6.06 1.89 -6.09
C PHE A 34 4.87 2.18 -5.17
N ASN A 35 3.80 1.38 -5.20
CA ASN A 35 2.65 1.61 -4.32
C ASN A 35 3.03 1.47 -2.84
N ILE A 36 3.80 0.44 -2.47
CA ILE A 36 4.29 0.29 -1.10
C ILE A 36 5.18 1.48 -0.70
N GLY A 37 6.10 1.88 -1.59
CA GLY A 37 6.98 3.02 -1.38
C GLY A 37 6.21 4.32 -1.19
N TYR A 38 5.20 4.59 -2.03
CA TYR A 38 4.33 5.75 -1.89
C TYR A 38 3.55 5.74 -0.59
N HIS A 39 2.89 4.62 -0.23
CA HIS A 39 2.17 4.53 1.03
C HIS A 39 3.08 4.74 2.24
N THR A 40 4.30 4.21 2.20
CA THR A 40 5.30 4.40 3.26
C THR A 40 5.74 5.86 3.34
N PHE A 41 6.15 6.44 2.21
CA PHE A 41 6.65 7.81 2.14
C PHE A 41 5.58 8.85 2.48
N PHE A 42 4.39 8.79 1.84
CA PHE A 42 3.29 9.71 2.13
C PHE A 42 2.74 9.55 3.54
N GLY A 43 2.83 8.35 4.12
CA GLY A 43 2.54 8.13 5.54
C GLY A 43 3.42 8.99 6.47
N THR A 44 4.69 9.22 6.12
CA THR A 44 5.58 10.10 6.91
C THR A 44 5.18 11.57 6.84
N LEU A 45 4.51 11.99 5.75
CA LEU A 45 4.13 13.38 5.52
C LEU A 45 2.79 13.77 6.16
N LYS A 46 2.11 12.82 6.84
CA LYS A 46 0.78 13.03 7.44
C LYS A 46 -0.23 13.62 6.45
N PHE A 47 -0.20 13.11 5.21
CA PHE A 47 -1.14 13.51 4.17
C PHE A 47 -2.51 12.87 4.44
N TYR A 48 -3.33 13.54 5.26
CA TYR A 48 -4.67 13.06 5.58
C TYR A 48 -5.67 13.44 4.47
N PRO A 49 -6.74 12.65 4.27
CA PRO A 49 -7.80 12.96 3.32
C PRO A 49 -8.35 14.39 3.45
N MET A 50 -8.56 15.08 2.34
CA MET A 50 -9.12 16.44 2.36
C MET A 50 -10.63 16.47 2.63
N PHE A 51 -11.29 15.31 2.54
CA PHE A 51 -12.71 15.16 2.76
C PHE A 51 -12.97 14.23 3.94
N SER A 52 -13.98 14.54 4.75
CA SER A 52 -14.51 13.64 5.77
C SER A 52 -15.24 12.45 5.14
N PRO A 53 -15.56 11.39 5.91
CA PRO A 53 -16.26 10.21 5.39
C PRO A 53 -17.63 10.51 4.75
N ASP A 54 -18.29 11.60 5.16
CA ASP A 54 -19.55 12.11 4.61
C ASP A 54 -19.36 13.09 3.43
N GLY A 55 -18.11 13.32 2.97
CA GLY A 55 -17.80 14.05 1.74
C GLY A 55 -17.64 15.57 1.89
N ARG A 56 -17.61 16.11 3.12
CA ARG A 56 -17.36 17.54 3.37
C ARG A 56 -15.86 17.84 3.36
N LEU A 57 -15.47 18.99 2.82
CA LEU A 57 -14.10 19.48 2.93
C LEU A 57 -13.72 19.75 4.39
N VAL A 58 -12.58 19.22 4.84
CA VAL A 58 -12.08 19.37 6.22
C VAL A 58 -10.74 20.09 6.28
N SER A 59 -10.46 20.73 7.42
CA SER A 59 -9.13 21.27 7.69
C SER A 59 -8.12 20.14 7.96
N GLN A 60 -6.83 20.44 7.87
CA GLN A 60 -5.78 19.45 8.20
C GLN A 60 -5.86 18.98 9.66
N GLU A 61 -6.24 19.85 10.60
CA GLU A 61 -6.40 19.49 12.01
C GLU A 61 -7.59 18.57 12.25
N GLU A 62 -8.72 18.83 11.58
CA GLU A 62 -9.89 17.96 11.62
C GLU A 62 -9.59 16.62 10.94
N SER A 63 -8.92 16.65 9.79
CA SER A 63 -8.49 15.45 9.08
C SER A 63 -7.53 14.60 9.91
N ALA A 64 -6.57 15.21 10.60
CA ALA A 64 -5.68 14.53 11.53
C ALA A 64 -6.43 13.86 12.70
N ARG A 65 -7.52 14.45 13.20
CA ARG A 65 -8.35 13.83 14.25
C ARG A 65 -9.12 12.62 13.74
N ILE A 66 -9.57 12.65 12.50
CA ILE A 66 -10.35 11.56 11.88
C ILE A 66 -9.42 10.41 11.45
N TYR A 67 -8.29 10.72 10.83
CA TYR A 67 -7.42 9.76 10.12
C TYR A 67 -6.01 9.61 10.72
N GLY A 68 -5.66 10.37 11.76
CA GLY A 68 -4.31 10.39 12.33
C GLY A 68 -3.97 9.20 13.24
N ALA A 69 -4.94 8.32 13.52
CA ALA A 69 -4.63 7.00 14.08
C ALA A 69 -3.84 6.17 13.05
N ALA A 70 -3.01 5.24 13.53
CA ALA A 70 -2.26 4.35 12.64
C ALA A 70 -3.24 3.68 11.65
N PRO A 71 -2.94 3.69 10.33
CA PRO A 71 -3.76 3.00 9.34
C PRO A 71 -4.01 1.56 9.77
N ALA A 72 -5.25 1.08 9.69
CA ALA A 72 -5.59 -0.30 10.07
C ALA A 72 -4.81 -1.35 9.24
N SER A 73 -4.32 -0.96 8.05
CA SER A 73 -3.42 -1.78 7.23
C SER A 73 -2.06 -2.05 7.88
N LEU A 74 -1.67 -1.28 8.90
CA LEU A 74 -0.43 -1.43 9.67
C LEU A 74 -0.65 -2.09 11.04
N SER A 75 -1.91 -2.26 11.49
CA SER A 75 -2.21 -2.77 12.83
C SER A 75 -2.20 -4.29 12.96
N GLY A 76 -1.86 -5.05 11.90
CA GLY A 76 -1.69 -6.51 11.96
C GLY A 76 -2.95 -7.33 12.26
N GLU A 77 -4.03 -6.69 12.71
CA GLU A 77 -5.33 -7.31 12.94
C GLU A 77 -6.06 -7.45 11.60
N THR A 78 -5.96 -8.64 11.05
CA THR A 78 -6.87 -9.10 9.99
C THR A 78 -8.20 -9.35 10.66
N LYS A 79 -9.23 -8.58 10.30
CA LYS A 79 -10.61 -8.86 10.69
C LYS A 79 -11.20 -9.97 9.85
#